data_AF-A0A0F8YY91-F1
#
_entry.id   AF-A0A0F8YY91-F1
#
_cell.length_a   1.000
_cell.length_b   1.000
_cell.length_c   1.000
_cell.angle_alpha   90.00
_cell.angle_beta   90.00
_cell.angle_gamma   90.00
#
_symmetry.space_group_name_H-M   'P 1'
#
loop_
_entity.id
_entity.type
_entity.pdbx_description
1 polymer ?
#
loop_
_entity_poly.entity_id
_entity_poly.type
_entity_poly.pdbx_seq_one_letter_code
_entity_poly.pdbx_strand_id
1 'polypeptide(L)'
;MPTYDFHCTKCNKVFELVCSYEVRKEQSCKCGQKADVLLASPMFARFEEAMWEHIGPNPVRISDRRQLKEQCKRNGCYSPAYMDGTDYGKEI
;
A
#
# COMPACT_ATOMS: atom_id res chain seq x y z
N MET A 1 11.37 -11.89 -20.00
CA MET A 1 11.47 -12.45 -18.64
C MET A 1 11.08 -11.38 -17.65
N PRO A 2 10.32 -11.69 -16.59
CA PRO A 2 9.99 -10.72 -15.56
C PRO A 2 11.23 -10.30 -14.74
N THR A 3 11.21 -9.07 -14.26
CA THR A 3 12.15 -8.57 -13.25
C THR A 3 11.52 -8.75 -11.87
N TYR A 4 12.31 -9.17 -10.90
CA TYR A 4 11.87 -9.26 -9.50
C TYR A 4 12.83 -8.48 -8.60
N ASP A 5 12.25 -7.84 -7.59
CA ASP A 5 12.99 -7.29 -6.46
C ASP A 5 13.29 -8.39 -5.45
N PHE A 6 14.53 -8.42 -4.98
CA PHE A 6 15.01 -9.36 -3.98
C PHE A 6 15.58 -8.62 -2.77
N HIS A 7 15.27 -9.11 -1.58
CA HIS A 7 15.87 -8.66 -0.32
C HIS A 7 16.78 -9.75 0.24
N CYS A 8 18.01 -9.38 0.56
CA CYS A 8 18.89 -10.26 1.33
C CYS A 8 18.75 -9.97 2.82
N THR A 9 18.28 -10.95 3.60
CA THR A 9 18.14 -10.85 5.06
C THR A 9 19.45 -10.61 5.81
N LYS A 10 20.60 -11.05 5.25
CA LYS A 10 21.92 -10.86 5.87
C LYS A 10 22.54 -9.50 5.56
N CYS A 11 22.48 -9.07 4.29
CA CYS A 11 23.10 -7.81 3.86
C CYS A 11 22.15 -6.62 3.95
N ASN A 12 20.85 -6.86 4.17
CA ASN A 12 19.78 -5.88 4.04
C ASN A 12 19.82 -5.08 2.73
N LYS A 13 20.37 -5.68 1.68
CA LYS A 13 20.43 -5.07 0.35
C LYS A 13 19.24 -5.52 -0.47
N VAL A 14 18.63 -4.56 -1.15
CA VAL A 14 17.63 -4.80 -2.19
C VAL A 14 18.33 -4.77 -3.53
N PHE A 15 17.96 -5.70 -4.42
CA PHE A 15 18.48 -5.75 -5.77
C PHE A 15 17.45 -6.33 -6.74
N GLU A 16 17.52 -5.88 -7.98
CA GLU A 16 16.68 -6.37 -9.06
C GLU A 16 17.40 -7.47 -9.84
N LEU A 17 16.65 -8.50 -10.22
CA LEU A 17 17.15 -9.55 -11.11
C LEU A 17 16.06 -10.01 -12.08
N VAL A 18 16.46 -10.18 -13.34
CA VAL A 18 15.61 -10.74 -14.40
C VAL A 18 15.75 -12.26 -14.38
N CYS A 19 14.68 -12.98 -14.04
CA CYS A 19 14.69 -14.44 -13.98
C CYS A 19 13.33 -15.05 -14.32
N SER A 20 13.26 -16.36 -14.54
CA SER A 20 11.97 -17.05 -14.72
C SER A 20 11.22 -17.17 -13.38
N TYR A 21 9.91 -17.40 -13.45
CA TYR A 21 9.08 -17.63 -12.27
C TYR A 21 9.54 -18.86 -11.47
N GLU A 22 10.01 -19.91 -12.16
CA GLU A 22 10.43 -21.18 -11.56
C GLU A 22 11.69 -21.00 -10.72
N VAL A 23 12.68 -20.27 -11.24
CA VAL A 23 13.99 -20.10 -10.59
C VAL A 23 14.02 -18.96 -9.57
N ARG A 24 12.96 -18.15 -9.45
CA ARG A 24 12.98 -16.96 -8.56
C ARG A 24 13.21 -17.32 -7.08
N LYS A 25 12.77 -18.51 -6.63
CA LYS A 25 12.94 -18.94 -5.23
C LYS A 25 14.36 -19.43 -4.90
N GLU A 26 15.21 -19.56 -5.92
CA GLU A 26 16.57 -20.09 -5.81
C GLU A 26 17.64 -18.99 -5.82
N GLN A 27 17.22 -17.73 -5.92
CA GLN A 27 18.15 -16.61 -6.03
C GLN A 27 18.90 -16.36 -4.72
N SER A 28 20.18 -16.00 -4.88
CA SER A 28 21.08 -15.71 -3.77
C SER A 28 21.70 -14.33 -3.93
N CYS A 29 21.98 -13.70 -2.80
CA CYS A 29 22.71 -12.45 -2.77
C CYS A 29 24.21 -12.70 -3.01
N LYS A 30 24.95 -11.67 -3.40
CA LYS A 30 26.42 -11.71 -3.56
C LYS A 30 27.18 -12.18 -2.31
N CYS A 31 26.56 -12.13 -1.13
CA CYS A 31 27.12 -12.65 0.11
C CYS A 31 26.94 -14.16 0.31
N GLY A 32 26.32 -14.86 -0.64
CA GLY A 32 26.05 -16.30 -0.62
C GLY A 32 24.80 -16.73 0.14
N GLN A 33 24.06 -15.80 0.77
CA GLN A 33 22.79 -16.11 1.44
C GLN A 33 21.61 -16.09 0.46
N LYS A 34 20.56 -16.86 0.78
CA LYS A 34 19.30 -16.81 0.04
C LYS A 34 18.71 -15.41 0.09
N ALA A 35 18.15 -14.97 -1.03
CA ALA A 35 17.42 -13.72 -1.12
C ALA A 35 15.93 -14.02 -1.27
N ASP A 36 15.12 -13.31 -0.52
CA ASP A 36 13.67 -13.44 -0.56
C ASP A 36 13.11 -12.47 -1.59
N VAL A 37 12.11 -12.92 -2.36
CA VAL A 37 11.45 -12.05 -3.34
C VAL A 37 10.62 -11.01 -2.58
N LEU A 38 10.86 -9.73 -2.82
CA LEU A 38 10.03 -8.62 -2.39
C LEU A 38 8.77 -8.54 -3.28
N LEU A 39 7.92 -9.56 -3.21
CA LEU A 39 6.55 -9.45 -3.70
C LEU A 39 5.73 -8.91 -2.53
N ALA A 40 5.54 -7.60 -2.48
CA ALA A 40 4.49 -7.05 -1.63
C ALA A 40 3.14 -7.53 -2.21
N SER A 41 2.43 -8.38 -1.48
CA SER A 41 1.03 -8.66 -1.80
C SER A 41 0.30 -7.31 -1.81
N PRO A 42 -0.45 -6.97 -2.87
CA PRO A 42 -1.28 -5.79 -2.85
C PRO A 42 -2.20 -5.85 -1.63
N MET A 43 -2.05 -4.89 -0.72
CA MET A 43 -2.90 -4.80 0.46
C MET A 43 -4.24 -4.20 0.02
N PHE A 44 -5.20 -5.07 -0.29
CA PHE A 44 -6.56 -4.65 -0.59
C PHE A 44 -7.28 -4.30 0.73
N ALA A 45 -7.17 -3.05 1.15
CA ALA A 45 -7.98 -2.53 2.26
C ALA A 45 -9.42 -2.31 1.76
N ARG A 46 -10.32 -3.24 2.09
CA ARG A 46 -11.75 -3.08 1.83
C ARG A 46 -12.27 -1.87 2.61
N PHE A 47 -12.97 -0.97 1.94
CA PHE A 47 -13.66 0.12 2.62
C PHE A 47 -14.88 -0.44 3.35
N GLU A 48 -14.95 -0.20 4.65
CA GLU A 48 -16.09 -0.63 5.47
C GLU A 48 -17.16 0.46 5.45
N GLU A 49 -18.38 0.08 5.08
CA GLU A 49 -19.50 1.00 5.15
C GLU A 49 -19.85 1.27 6.62
N ALA A 50 -19.92 2.55 6.99
CA ALA A 50 -20.24 2.94 8.35
C ALA A 50 -21.02 4.26 8.40
N MET A 51 -21.55 4.56 9.59
CA MET A 51 -22.03 5.90 9.91
C MET A 51 -20.85 6.75 10.36
N TRP A 52 -20.64 7.88 9.68
CA TRP A 52 -19.54 8.79 9.97
C TRP A 52 -20.08 10.04 10.65
N GLU A 53 -19.86 10.15 11.96
CA GLU A 53 -20.41 11.22 12.80
C GLU A 53 -19.56 12.49 12.77
N HIS A 54 -18.24 12.35 12.58
CA HIS A 54 -17.28 13.46 12.68
C HIS A 54 -17.10 14.25 11.36
N ILE A 55 -17.82 13.90 10.30
CA ILE A 55 -17.62 14.49 8.98
C ILE A 55 -18.49 15.73 8.78
N GLY A 56 -19.55 15.91 9.56
CA GLY A 56 -20.45 17.05 9.42
C GLY A 56 -21.37 17.20 10.64
N PRO A 57 -22.32 18.15 10.57
CA PRO A 57 -23.25 18.40 11.68
C PRO A 57 -24.25 17.26 11.91
N ASN A 58 -24.51 16.45 10.88
CA ASN A 58 -25.35 15.27 10.96
C ASN A 58 -24.54 14.03 10.55
N PRO A 59 -24.75 12.88 11.22
CA PRO A 59 -24.06 11.65 10.86
C PRO A 59 -24.52 11.16 9.49
N VAL A 60 -23.56 10.85 8.61
CA VAL A 60 -23.83 10.43 7.23
C VAL A 60 -23.39 8.98 7.04
N ARG A 61 -24.24 8.17 6.40
CA ARG A 61 -23.86 6.83 5.97
C ARG A 61 -22.97 6.91 4.73
N ILE A 62 -21.79 6.33 4.80
CA ILE A 62 -20.82 6.35 3.70
C ILE A 62 -20.49 4.93 3.31
N SER A 63 -20.77 4.58 2.05
CA SER A 63 -20.53 3.24 1.51
C SER A 63 -19.26 3.15 0.65
N ASP A 64 -18.75 4.28 0.17
CA ASP A 64 -17.59 4.34 -0.73
C ASP A 64 -16.62 5.46 -0.32
N ARG A 65 -15.32 5.24 -0.52
CA ARG A 65 -14.26 6.26 -0.39
C ARG A 65 -14.55 7.51 -1.23
N ARG A 66 -15.17 7.36 -2.41
CA ARG A 66 -15.54 8.52 -3.24
C ARG A 66 -16.54 9.42 -2.53
N GLN A 67 -17.55 8.81 -1.91
CA GLN A 67 -18.55 9.51 -1.11
C GLN A 67 -17.91 10.13 0.14
N LEU A 68 -16.96 9.44 0.77
CA LEU A 68 -16.18 9.97 1.89
C LEU A 68 -15.45 11.26 1.50
N LYS A 69 -14.72 11.24 0.39
CA LYS A 69 -13.97 12.39 -0.14
C LYS A 69 -14.87 13.58 -0.41
N GLU A 70 -16.04 13.36 -1.02
CA GLU A 70 -16.98 14.43 -1.34
C GLU A 70 -17.57 15.07 -0.08
N GLN A 71 -17.95 14.26 0.91
CA GLN A 71 -18.49 14.78 2.18
C GLN A 71 -17.43 15.56 2.96
N CYS A 72 -16.20 15.04 3.02
CA CYS A 72 -15.07 15.76 3.61
C CYS A 72 -14.81 17.11 2.93
N LYS A 73 -14.81 17.16 1.58
CA LYS A 73 -14.67 18.42 0.83
C LYS A 73 -15.80 19.41 1.10
N ARG A 74 -17.04 18.93 1.18
CA ARG A 74 -18.22 19.77 1.41
C ARG A 74 -18.23 20.40 2.81
N ASN A 75 -17.76 19.66 3.81
CA ASN A 75 -17.79 20.09 5.21
C ASN A 75 -16.44 20.66 5.70
N GLY A 76 -15.43 20.73 4.84
CA GLY A 76 -14.11 21.27 5.19
C GLY A 76 -13.35 20.43 6.23
N CYS A 77 -13.59 19.12 6.27
CA CYS A 77 -12.95 18.20 7.21
C CYS A 77 -12.09 17.15 6.49
N TYR A 78 -11.27 16.42 7.24
CA TYR A 78 -10.35 15.41 6.72
C TYR A 78 -10.50 14.09 7.49
N SER A 79 -10.53 12.98 6.75
CA SER A 79 -10.56 11.62 7.32
C SER A 79 -9.34 10.82 6.87
N PRO A 80 -8.56 10.22 7.80
CA PRO A 80 -7.43 9.34 7.47
C PRO A 80 -7.83 8.14 6.60
N ALA A 81 -9.08 7.68 6.69
CA ALA A 81 -9.57 6.51 5.96
C ALA A 81 -9.71 6.72 4.44
N TYR A 82 -9.63 7.97 3.98
CA TYR A 82 -9.58 8.33 2.57
C TYR A 82 -8.14 8.56 2.06
N MET A 83 -7.12 8.63 2.93
CA MET A 83 -5.75 8.83 2.45
C MET A 83 -5.25 7.59 1.71
N ASP A 84 -5.19 7.68 0.38
CA ASP A 84 -4.46 6.72 -0.43
C ASP A 84 -2.97 6.86 -0.08
N GLY A 85 -2.26 5.74 0.05
CA GLY A 85 -0.84 5.70 0.44
C GLY A 85 0.13 6.43 -0.52
N THR A 86 -0.40 7.12 -1.52
CA THR A 86 0.30 8.05 -2.43
C THR A 86 0.36 9.49 -1.92
N ASP A 87 -0.40 9.87 -0.89
CA ASP A 87 -0.39 11.22 -0.29
C ASP A 87 0.57 11.36 0.91
N TYR A 88 1.39 10.32 1.19
CA TYR A 88 2.54 10.46 2.09
C TYR A 88 3.58 11.39 1.45
N GLY A 89 3.48 12.68 1.71
CA GLY A 89 4.47 13.66 1.25
C GLY A 89 3.95 15.07 0.96
N LYS A 90 2.65 15.34 1.09
CA LYS A 90 2.19 16.74 1.14
C LYS A 90 2.22 17.22 2.59
N GLU A 91 3.42 17.64 2.99
CA GLU A 91 3.56 18.59 4.09
C GLU A 91 2.79 19.87 3.71
N ILE A 92 1.80 20.17 4.56
CA ILE A 92 1.15 21.46 4.88
C ILE A 92 0.60 22.27 3.70
#